data_AF-A0A2G2AEN5-F1
#
_entry.id   AF-A0A2G2AEN5-F1
#
_cell.length_a   1.000
_cell.length_b   1.000
_cell.length_c   1.000
_cell.angle_alpha   90.00
_cell.angle_beta   90.00
_cell.angle_gamma   90.00
#
_symmetry.space_group_name_H-M   'P 1'
#
loop_
_entity.id
_entity.type
_entity.pdbx_description
1 polymer ?
#
loop_
_entity_poly.entity_id
_entity_poly.type
_entity_poly.pdbx_seq_one_letter_code
_entity_poly.pdbx_strand_id
1 'polypeptide(L)'
;FRYSEGLLRAATNGLMWDFDTLDAYLENPRALVSRTRMNFAGLSDPQDRDDVVAYLRSFSASPIDIPESAPTAVAVDHAVAPEILAIVGDPAYGEYLSGECTTCHQASGEASGIPSITNWPTEYFVTAMHAYKDNVRTHPVMQMMAQRLSNEEIAALAAYFETIE
;
A
#
# COMPACT_ATOMS: atom_id res chain seq x y z
N PHE A 1 -0.30 26.32 -11.50
CA PHE A 1 -0.49 27.10 -10.25
C PHE A 1 0.84 27.71 -9.82
N ARG A 2 0.87 28.89 -9.18
CA ARG A 2 2.10 29.54 -8.68
C ARG A 2 2.13 29.51 -7.16
N TYR A 3 3.24 29.05 -6.59
CA TYR A 3 3.46 29.08 -5.14
C TYR A 3 3.48 30.51 -4.57
N SER A 4 3.23 30.63 -3.27
CA SER A 4 3.37 31.89 -2.54
C SER A 4 4.84 32.27 -2.39
N GLU A 5 5.14 33.57 -2.26
CA GLU A 5 6.51 34.02 -1.97
C GLU A 5 7.04 33.45 -0.66
N GLY A 6 6.15 33.28 0.33
CA GLY A 6 6.48 32.64 1.61
C GLY A 6 6.98 31.22 1.43
N LEU A 7 6.24 30.38 0.68
CA LEU A 7 6.62 28.99 0.44
C LEU A 7 7.92 28.87 -0.37
N LEU A 8 8.09 29.70 -1.40
CA LEU A 8 9.33 29.71 -2.18
C LEU A 8 10.53 30.05 -1.30
N ARG A 9 10.38 31.04 -0.39
CA ARG A 9 11.43 31.42 0.55
C ARG A 9 11.72 30.31 1.56
N ALA A 10 10.68 29.66 2.09
CA ALA A 10 10.83 28.54 3.02
C ALA A 10 11.62 27.39 2.37
N ALA A 11 11.31 27.06 1.12
CA ALA A 11 12.05 26.06 0.35
C ALA A 11 13.53 26.45 0.14
N THR A 12 13.81 27.70 -0.25
CA THR A 12 15.20 28.19 -0.40
C THR A 12 15.98 28.17 0.93
N ASN A 13 15.27 28.35 2.05
CA ASN A 13 15.85 28.29 3.39
C ASN A 13 15.97 26.86 3.94
N GLY A 14 15.65 25.84 3.14
CA GLY A 14 15.85 24.44 3.51
C GLY A 14 14.71 23.81 4.31
N LEU A 15 13.50 24.39 4.28
CA LEU A 15 12.32 23.73 4.86
C LEU A 15 12.12 22.38 4.16
N MET A 16 12.18 21.30 4.93
CA MET A 16 11.92 19.95 4.47
C MET A 16 10.53 19.50 4.93
N TRP A 17 9.84 18.75 4.09
CA TRP A 17 8.53 18.20 4.43
C TRP A 17 8.70 16.84 5.10
N ASP A 18 9.05 16.90 6.39
CA ASP A 18 8.92 15.78 7.33
C ASP A 18 7.61 15.88 8.11
N PHE A 19 7.38 14.92 9.02
CA PHE A 19 6.16 14.90 9.84
C PHE A 19 6.00 16.17 10.66
N ASP A 20 7.03 16.57 11.40
CA ASP A 20 6.99 17.72 12.30
C ASP A 20 6.62 19.01 11.54
N THR A 21 7.22 19.20 10.36
CA THR A 21 6.97 20.37 9.53
C THR A 21 5.58 20.32 8.88
N LEU A 22 5.12 19.12 8.49
CA LEU A 22 3.77 18.94 7.96
C LEU A 22 2.71 19.15 9.04
N ASP A 23 2.91 18.61 10.24
CA ASP A 23 2.01 18.77 11.39
C ASP A 23 1.88 20.26 11.77
N ALA A 24 3.00 20.96 11.92
CA ALA A 24 3.01 22.40 12.21
C ALA A 24 2.32 23.22 11.09
N TYR A 25 2.46 22.79 9.83
CA TYR A 25 1.77 23.44 8.71
C TYR A 25 0.27 23.15 8.72
N LEU A 26 -0.16 21.95 9.09
CA LEU A 26 -1.57 21.59 9.23
C LEU A 26 -2.20 22.28 10.44
N GLU A 27 -1.46 22.49 11.52
CA GLU A 27 -1.93 23.25 12.69
C GLU A 27 -2.12 24.73 12.35
N ASN A 28 -1.11 25.37 11.76
CA ASN A 28 -1.19 26.78 11.39
C ASN A 28 -0.23 27.16 10.25
N PRO A 29 -0.70 27.13 8.98
CA PRO A 29 0.13 27.43 7.81
C PRO A 29 0.78 28.82 7.85
N ARG A 30 0.08 29.79 8.44
CA ARG A 30 0.51 31.20 8.48
C ARG A 30 1.55 31.44 9.56
N ALA A 31 1.55 30.62 10.62
CA ALA A 31 2.58 30.64 11.65
C ALA A 31 3.88 30.02 11.13
N LEU A 32 3.81 28.86 10.45
CA LEU A 32 5.00 28.21 9.91
C LEU A 32 5.59 28.97 8.71
N VAL A 33 4.74 29.40 7.78
CA VAL A 33 5.18 30.06 6.53
C VAL A 33 4.57 31.45 6.42
N SER A 34 5.35 32.45 6.85
CA SER A 34 4.97 33.85 6.71
C SER A 34 4.66 34.21 5.25
N ARG A 35 3.58 34.99 5.03
CA ARG A 35 3.09 35.36 3.69
C ARG A 35 2.76 34.18 2.77
N THR A 36 2.39 33.03 3.35
CA THR A 36 1.75 31.97 2.55
C THR A 36 0.42 32.46 1.97
N ARG A 37 0.09 32.01 0.76
CA ARG A 37 -1.22 32.26 0.11
C ARG A 37 -2.26 31.22 0.50
N MET A 38 -1.89 30.24 1.34
CA MET A 38 -2.79 29.20 1.81
C MET A 38 -3.95 29.82 2.62
N ASN A 39 -5.18 29.58 2.18
CA ASN A 39 -6.39 30.06 2.86
C ASN A 39 -7.02 28.99 3.77
N PHE A 40 -6.17 28.15 4.34
CA PHE A 40 -6.56 27.14 5.32
C PHE A 40 -6.38 27.71 6.72
N ALA A 41 -7.40 27.55 7.56
CA ALA A 41 -7.38 28.05 8.93
C ALA A 41 -6.41 27.26 9.82
N GLY A 42 -6.14 26.00 9.47
CA GLY A 42 -5.43 25.05 10.29
C GLY A 42 -6.36 24.11 11.06
N LEU A 43 -5.79 23.06 11.65
CA LEU A 43 -6.47 22.05 12.47
C LEU A 43 -5.87 22.09 13.88
N SER A 44 -6.60 22.63 14.83
CA SER A 44 -6.12 22.74 16.22
C SER A 44 -6.15 21.42 16.97
N ASP A 45 -7.08 20.52 16.61
CA ASP A 45 -7.15 19.19 17.21
C ASP A 45 -6.00 18.31 16.68
N PRO A 46 -5.14 17.77 17.56
CA PRO A 46 -4.09 16.83 17.14
C PRO A 46 -4.64 15.61 16.40
N GLN A 47 -5.78 15.06 16.83
CA GLN A 47 -6.35 13.87 16.19
C GLN A 47 -6.78 14.16 14.74
N ASP A 48 -7.36 15.32 14.47
CA ASP A 48 -7.73 15.72 13.11
C ASP A 48 -6.49 15.82 12.20
N ARG A 49 -5.35 16.27 12.75
CA ARG A 49 -4.09 16.33 11.99
C ARG A 49 -3.54 14.94 11.73
N ASP A 50 -3.55 14.08 12.74
CA ASP A 50 -3.11 12.68 12.62
C ASP A 50 -3.93 11.94 11.56
N ASP A 51 -5.26 12.14 11.54
CA ASP A 51 -6.16 11.53 10.56
C ASP A 51 -5.87 12.03 9.13
N VAL A 52 -5.58 13.33 8.95
CA VAL A 52 -5.18 13.88 7.65
C VAL A 52 -3.82 13.33 7.21
N VAL A 53 -2.84 13.23 8.11
CA VAL A 53 -1.54 12.65 7.81
C VAL A 53 -1.68 11.18 7.43
N ALA A 54 -2.50 10.41 8.14
CA ALA A 54 -2.83 9.03 7.80
C ALA A 54 -3.49 8.91 6.42
N TYR A 55 -4.45 9.79 6.10
CA TYR A 55 -5.07 9.84 4.77
C TYR A 55 -4.06 10.18 3.66
N LEU A 56 -3.19 11.18 3.85
CA LEU A 56 -2.19 11.55 2.85
C LEU A 56 -1.19 10.40 2.59
N ARG A 57 -0.89 9.60 3.61
CA ARG A 57 0.01 8.43 3.49
C ARG A 57 -0.54 7.32 2.62
N SER A 58 -1.87 7.15 2.52
CA SER A 58 -2.45 6.13 1.62
C SER A 58 -2.15 6.39 0.14
N PHE A 59 -1.66 7.59 -0.21
CA PHE A 59 -1.24 7.95 -1.56
C PHE A 59 0.29 7.99 -1.73
N SER A 60 1.06 7.63 -0.70
CA SER A 60 2.52 7.57 -0.78
C SER A 60 2.96 6.26 -1.44
N ALA A 61 3.89 6.35 -2.40
CA ALA A 61 4.54 5.18 -3.01
C ALA A 61 5.50 4.46 -2.04
N SER A 62 5.85 5.09 -0.91
CA SER A 62 6.73 4.52 0.13
C SER A 62 6.37 5.16 1.48
N PRO A 63 5.29 4.70 2.15
CA PRO A 63 4.94 5.20 3.47
C PRO A 63 6.01 4.77 4.49
N ILE A 64 6.52 5.73 5.27
CA ILE A 64 7.39 5.48 6.41
C ILE A 64 6.52 5.51 7.67
N ASP A 65 6.71 4.53 8.57
CA ASP A 65 6.02 4.50 9.87
C ASP A 65 6.44 5.71 10.73
N ILE A 66 5.46 6.34 11.39
CA ILE A 66 5.69 7.42 12.36
C ILE A 66 5.18 6.87 13.69
N PRO A 67 6.02 6.80 14.74
CA PRO A 67 5.72 6.10 15.98
C PRO A 67 4.46 6.58 16.71
N GLU A 68 4.05 7.84 16.49
CA GLU A 68 3.02 8.53 17.27
C GLU A 68 1.63 8.51 16.60
N SER A 69 1.58 8.20 15.30
CA SER A 69 0.32 7.95 14.58
C SER A 69 -0.08 6.49 14.71
N ALA A 70 -1.38 6.18 14.81
CA ALA A 70 -1.87 4.81 14.70
C ALA A 70 -1.20 4.11 13.50
N PRO A 71 -0.73 2.85 13.65
CA PRO A 71 0.00 2.15 12.59
C PRO A 71 -0.80 2.30 11.31
N THR A 72 -0.17 2.91 10.30
CA THR A 72 -0.79 3.20 9.03
C THR A 72 -1.42 1.91 8.55
N ALA A 73 -2.75 1.93 8.37
CA ALA A 73 -3.42 0.88 7.64
C ALA A 73 -2.61 0.70 6.36
N VAL A 74 -1.97 -0.46 6.22
CA VAL A 74 -1.39 -0.86 4.95
C VAL A 74 -2.51 -0.65 3.94
N ALA A 75 -2.24 0.08 2.86
CA ALA A 75 -3.23 0.22 1.80
C ALA A 75 -3.47 -1.18 1.24
N VAL A 76 -4.40 -1.91 1.83
CA VAL A 76 -4.84 -3.21 1.36
C VAL A 76 -5.71 -2.87 0.16
N ASP A 77 -5.20 -3.12 -1.05
CA ASP A 77 -5.88 -2.79 -2.31
C ASP A 77 -7.32 -3.34 -2.39
N HIS A 78 -7.64 -4.35 -1.55
CA HIS A 78 -8.95 -4.96 -1.44
C HIS A 78 -9.21 -5.50 -0.03
N ALA A 79 -10.40 -5.26 0.51
CA ALA A 79 -10.78 -5.82 1.81
C ALA A 79 -11.12 -7.31 1.67
N VAL A 80 -10.35 -8.16 2.33
CA VAL A 80 -10.60 -9.61 2.41
C VAL A 80 -11.15 -9.94 3.80
N ALA A 81 -12.14 -10.83 3.87
CA ALA A 81 -12.74 -11.25 5.13
C ALA A 81 -11.66 -11.85 6.06
N PRO A 82 -11.64 -11.49 7.37
CA PRO A 82 -10.60 -11.97 8.30
C PRO A 82 -10.50 -13.49 8.36
N GLU A 83 -11.60 -14.20 8.15
CA GLU A 83 -11.64 -15.66 8.15
C GLU A 83 -10.88 -16.26 6.98
N ILE A 84 -10.81 -15.56 5.84
CA ILE A 84 -10.06 -15.98 4.66
C ILE A 84 -8.57 -15.72 4.87
N LEU A 85 -8.20 -14.56 5.42
CA LEU A 85 -6.80 -14.23 5.74
C LEU A 85 -6.22 -15.16 6.82
N ALA A 86 -7.08 -15.69 7.71
CA ALA A 86 -6.68 -16.64 8.74
C ALA A 86 -6.48 -18.08 8.24
N ILE A 87 -6.77 -18.39 6.97
CA ILE A 87 -6.56 -19.72 6.41
C ILE A 87 -5.06 -19.99 6.34
N VAL A 88 -4.61 -21.02 7.06
CA VAL A 88 -3.22 -21.51 6.98
C VAL A 88 -3.10 -22.40 5.75
N GLY A 89 -2.39 -21.92 4.72
CA GLY A 89 -2.13 -22.67 3.51
C GLY A 89 -1.17 -23.85 3.72
N ASP A 90 -1.37 -24.93 2.96
CA ASP A 90 -0.44 -26.05 2.88
C ASP A 90 0.59 -25.79 1.75
N PRO A 91 1.88 -25.55 2.06
CA PRO A 91 2.89 -25.25 1.05
C PRO A 91 3.12 -26.39 0.05
N ALA A 92 2.96 -27.66 0.46
CA ALA A 92 3.13 -28.80 -0.44
C ALA A 92 1.99 -28.88 -1.47
N TYR A 93 0.78 -28.50 -1.04
CA TYR A 93 -0.34 -28.36 -1.96
C TYR A 93 -0.18 -27.13 -2.87
N GLY A 94 0.34 -26.02 -2.33
CA GLY A 94 0.69 -24.83 -3.10
C GLY A 94 1.72 -25.13 -4.19
N GLU A 95 2.76 -25.90 -3.88
CA GLU A 95 3.77 -26.35 -4.85
C GLU A 95 3.12 -27.12 -6.00
N TYR A 96 2.23 -28.07 -5.70
CA TYR A 96 1.50 -28.84 -6.70
C TYR A 96 0.66 -27.95 -7.63
N LEU A 97 -0.05 -26.96 -7.09
CA LEU A 97 -0.87 -26.02 -7.86
C LEU A 97 -0.04 -25.00 -8.66
N SER A 98 1.18 -24.70 -8.21
CA SER A 98 2.02 -23.63 -8.76
C SER A 98 2.48 -23.85 -10.20
N GLY A 99 2.40 -25.08 -10.71
CA GLY A 99 2.82 -25.43 -12.07
C GLY A 99 2.18 -24.56 -13.14
N GLU A 100 0.91 -24.20 -12.95
CA GLU A 100 0.17 -23.32 -13.87
C GLU A 100 0.62 -21.85 -13.78
N CYS A 101 0.95 -21.39 -12.56
CA CYS A 101 1.40 -20.03 -12.29
C CYS A 101 2.77 -19.78 -12.93
N THR A 102 3.66 -20.78 -12.82
CA THR A 102 5.06 -20.70 -13.28
C THR A 102 5.22 -20.76 -14.80
N THR A 103 4.15 -21.05 -15.54
CA THR A 103 4.13 -20.92 -17.00
C THR A 103 4.33 -19.48 -17.47
N CYS A 104 3.97 -18.52 -16.62
CA CYS A 104 4.01 -17.09 -16.90
C CYS A 104 4.87 -16.35 -15.87
N HIS A 105 4.63 -16.58 -14.59
CA HIS A 105 5.36 -15.96 -13.49
C HIS A 105 6.64 -16.74 -13.22
N GLN A 106 7.80 -16.19 -13.57
CA GLN A 106 9.05 -16.93 -13.52
C GLN A 106 9.40 -17.31 -12.08
N ALA A 107 9.68 -18.59 -11.83
CA ALA A 107 10.11 -19.09 -10.52
C ALA A 107 11.47 -18.51 -10.08
N SER A 108 12.24 -17.93 -11.01
CA SER A 108 13.49 -17.22 -10.71
C SER A 108 13.28 -15.78 -10.21
N GLY A 109 12.03 -15.33 -10.08
CA GLY A 109 11.71 -13.94 -9.74
C GLY A 109 11.94 -12.92 -10.87
N GLU A 110 12.29 -13.37 -12.08
CA GLU A 110 12.50 -12.48 -13.23
C GLU A 110 11.19 -11.81 -13.64
N ALA A 111 11.19 -10.48 -13.76
CA ALA A 111 10.01 -9.66 -13.95
C ALA A 111 9.99 -8.95 -15.32
N SER A 112 10.12 -9.70 -16.40
CA SER A 112 10.09 -9.16 -17.78
C SER A 112 8.68 -9.17 -18.35
N GLY A 113 7.92 -8.10 -18.11
CA GLY A 113 6.56 -7.91 -18.63
C GLY A 113 5.47 -8.69 -17.88
N ILE A 114 5.85 -9.75 -17.16
CA ILE A 114 5.02 -10.47 -16.19
C ILE A 114 5.66 -10.26 -14.81
N PRO A 115 4.92 -9.81 -13.79
CA PRO A 115 5.50 -9.51 -12.49
C PRO A 115 5.95 -10.77 -11.75
N SER A 116 6.99 -10.65 -10.94
CA SER A 116 7.35 -11.69 -9.99
C SER A 116 6.26 -11.87 -8.93
N ILE A 117 6.07 -13.11 -8.51
CA ILE A 117 5.22 -13.51 -7.38
C ILE A 117 6.00 -14.27 -6.31
N THR A 118 7.34 -14.36 -6.43
CA THR A 118 8.21 -15.00 -5.45
C THR A 118 8.45 -14.06 -4.27
N ASN A 119 8.64 -14.62 -3.08
CA ASN A 119 8.89 -13.88 -1.83
C ASN A 119 7.82 -12.83 -1.51
N TRP A 120 6.57 -13.08 -1.89
CA TRP A 120 5.44 -12.24 -1.52
C TRP A 120 4.93 -12.65 -0.14
N PRO A 121 4.70 -11.69 0.78
CA PRO A 121 3.99 -11.97 2.03
C PRO A 121 2.64 -12.63 1.73
N THR A 122 2.30 -13.66 2.49
CA THR A 122 1.05 -14.42 2.31
C THR A 122 -0.19 -13.53 2.22
N GLU A 123 -0.34 -12.57 3.13
CA GLU A 123 -1.46 -11.62 3.16
C GLU A 123 -1.60 -10.82 1.84
N TYR A 124 -0.49 -10.37 1.26
CA TYR A 124 -0.49 -9.62 0.00
C TYR A 124 -0.88 -10.48 -1.19
N PHE A 125 -0.40 -11.72 -1.23
CA PHE A 125 -0.78 -12.67 -2.29
C PHE A 125 -2.28 -12.97 -2.22
N VAL A 126 -2.80 -13.32 -1.03
CA VAL A 126 -4.22 -13.62 -0.81
C VAL A 126 -5.07 -12.41 -1.20
N THR A 127 -4.71 -11.22 -0.73
CA THR A 127 -5.38 -9.96 -1.07
C THR A 127 -5.42 -9.71 -2.58
N ALA A 128 -4.29 -9.83 -3.26
CA ALA A 128 -4.21 -9.57 -4.70
C ALA A 128 -5.06 -10.56 -5.51
N MET A 129 -5.06 -11.84 -5.14
CA MET A 129 -5.87 -12.87 -5.81
C MET A 129 -7.36 -12.63 -5.59
N HIS A 130 -7.78 -12.25 -4.39
CA HIS A 130 -9.17 -11.87 -4.13
C HIS A 130 -9.57 -10.59 -4.86
N ALA A 131 -8.67 -9.60 -4.99
CA ALA A 131 -8.94 -8.41 -5.78
C ALA A 131 -9.21 -8.72 -7.26
N TYR A 132 -8.48 -9.69 -7.85
CA TYR A 132 -8.77 -10.19 -9.19
C TYR A 132 -10.08 -10.99 -9.24
N LYS A 133 -10.34 -11.84 -8.25
CA LYS A 133 -11.58 -12.64 -8.15
C LYS A 133 -12.83 -11.76 -8.03
N ASP A 134 -12.74 -10.65 -7.32
CA ASP A 134 -13.87 -9.74 -7.08
C ASP A 134 -13.95 -8.61 -8.11
N ASN A 135 -13.08 -8.64 -9.14
CA ASN A 135 -12.97 -7.65 -10.21
C ASN A 135 -12.59 -6.23 -9.77
N VAL A 136 -12.07 -6.07 -8.55
CA VAL A 136 -11.48 -4.81 -8.07
C VAL A 136 -10.20 -4.51 -8.83
N ARG A 137 -9.35 -5.54 -9.02
CA ARG A 137 -8.16 -5.45 -9.87
C ARG A 137 -8.49 -5.98 -11.26
N THR A 138 -8.32 -5.14 -12.27
CA THR A 138 -8.65 -5.50 -13.66
C THR A 138 -7.43 -6.05 -14.39
N HIS A 139 -7.45 -7.34 -14.72
CA HIS A 139 -6.53 -7.95 -15.68
C HIS A 139 -7.12 -9.26 -16.21
N PRO A 140 -7.53 -9.36 -17.49
CA PRO A 140 -8.33 -10.50 -17.98
C PRO A 140 -7.72 -11.87 -17.69
N VAL A 141 -6.39 -12.01 -17.83
CA VAL A 141 -5.70 -13.28 -17.54
C VAL A 141 -5.79 -13.63 -16.06
N MET A 142 -5.39 -12.74 -15.15
CA MET A 142 -5.37 -13.01 -13.72
C MET A 142 -6.78 -13.14 -13.13
N GLN A 143 -7.77 -12.47 -13.71
CA GLN A 143 -9.18 -12.71 -13.37
C GLN A 143 -9.59 -14.14 -13.72
N MET A 144 -9.30 -14.63 -14.93
CA MET A 144 -9.57 -16.03 -15.27
C MET A 144 -8.84 -17.01 -14.34
N MET A 145 -7.59 -16.71 -13.96
CA MET A 145 -6.82 -17.53 -13.03
C MET A 145 -7.38 -17.52 -11.61
N ALA A 146 -7.83 -16.36 -11.09
CA ALA A 146 -8.37 -16.23 -9.74
C ALA A 146 -9.80 -16.81 -9.62
N GLN A 147 -10.60 -16.74 -10.68
CA GLN A 147 -11.97 -17.26 -10.66
C GLN A 147 -12.03 -18.78 -10.43
N ARG A 148 -11.05 -19.53 -10.95
CA ARG A 148 -11.01 -21.00 -10.83
C ARG A 148 -10.51 -21.52 -9.48
N LEU A 149 -9.96 -20.66 -8.62
CA LEU A 149 -9.34 -21.06 -7.35
C LEU A 149 -10.30 -20.90 -6.16
N SER A 150 -10.26 -21.82 -5.22
CA SER A 150 -10.88 -21.68 -3.89
C SER A 150 -10.02 -20.81 -2.96
N ASN A 151 -10.58 -20.44 -1.80
CA ASN A 151 -9.85 -19.67 -0.79
C ASN A 151 -8.68 -20.47 -0.22
N GLU A 152 -8.87 -21.78 -0.02
CA GLU A 152 -7.84 -22.71 0.46
C GLU A 152 -6.72 -22.89 -0.57
N GLU A 153 -7.06 -22.95 -1.86
CA GLU A 153 -6.07 -23.03 -2.95
C GLU A 153 -5.25 -21.73 -3.05
N ILE A 154 -5.89 -20.56 -2.89
CA ILE A 154 -5.20 -19.26 -2.84
C ILE A 154 -4.25 -19.21 -1.64
N ALA A 155 -4.70 -19.63 -0.45
CA ALA A 155 -3.86 -19.67 0.74
C ALA A 155 -2.67 -20.64 0.59
N ALA A 156 -2.89 -21.82 0.00
CA ALA A 156 -1.82 -22.79 -0.28
C ALA A 156 -0.77 -22.22 -1.24
N LEU A 157 -1.20 -21.60 -2.34
CA LEU A 157 -0.31 -20.93 -3.29
C LEU A 157 0.47 -19.79 -2.63
N ALA A 158 -0.18 -18.98 -1.78
CA ALA A 158 0.45 -17.90 -1.04
C ALA A 158 1.57 -18.45 -0.12
N ALA A 159 1.27 -19.49 0.65
CA ALA A 159 2.23 -20.12 1.56
C ALA A 159 3.43 -20.73 0.82
N TYR A 160 3.22 -21.26 -0.38
CA TYR A 160 4.31 -21.76 -1.22
C TYR A 160 5.18 -20.62 -1.78
N PHE A 161 4.56 -19.62 -2.43
CA PHE A 161 5.31 -18.54 -3.10
C PHE A 161 6.06 -17.60 -2.15
N GLU A 162 5.62 -17.48 -0.89
CA GLU A 162 6.37 -16.78 0.17
C GLU A 162 7.76 -17.41 0.41
N THR A 163 7.90 -18.73 0.17
CA THR A 163 9.15 -19.47 0.44
C THR A 163 10.13 -19.53 -0.74
N ILE A 164 9.73 -19.06 -1.92
CA ILE A 164 10.58 -19.08 -3.12
C ILE A 164 11.32 -17.76 -3.25
N GLU A 165 12.62 -17.82 -3.52
CA GLU A 165 13.51 -16.68 -3.81
C GLU A 165 13.62 -16.40 -5.31
#